data_AF-A0A537JD72-F1
#
_entry.id   AF-A0A537JD72-F1
#
_cell.length_a   1.000
_cell.length_b   1.000
_cell.length_c   1.000
_cell.angle_alpha   90.00
_cell.angle_beta   90.00
_cell.angle_gamma   90.00
#
_symmetry.space_group_name_H-M   'P 1'
#
loop_
_entity.id
_entity.type
_entity.pdbx_description
1 polymer ?
#
loop_
_entity_poly.entity_id
_entity_poly.type
_entity_poly.pdbx_seq_one_letter_code
_entity_poly.pdbx_strand_id
1 'polypeptide(L)'
;MLIVIESANGVVLAALAITVLFELYGAFRSREESVVALDALAGASAVQLLETSAEPDMGAALKETFDEWRRWSAMVLESHLAYPLLAFFRSSHDNEAWINSFAAVMDAAALVISSVEVESAGAARLMFTVGDHLVEDMAVVYGLKATPDPIIERGEYMVAVGRLRTAGYRVRDGETHWQQFAEIRSKYASILNQVAQFLATPPAPWVGDRSYLPHRLRGRRKKQATNSV
;
A
#
# COMPACT_ATOMS: atom_id res chain seq x y z
N MET A 1 15.10 -52.67 -13.38
CA MET A 1 15.80 -51.42 -13.71
C MET A 1 14.82 -50.29 -14.03
N LEU A 2 13.86 -50.48 -14.95
CA LEU A 2 12.86 -49.45 -15.30
C LEU A 2 12.04 -48.94 -14.08
N ILE A 3 11.49 -49.85 -13.27
CA ILE A 3 10.68 -49.53 -12.08
C ILE A 3 11.46 -48.68 -11.06
N VAL A 4 12.76 -48.95 -10.89
CA VAL A 4 13.62 -48.21 -9.95
C VAL A 4 13.86 -46.78 -10.47
N ILE A 5 14.07 -46.62 -11.77
CA ILE A 5 14.25 -45.29 -12.41
C ILE A 5 12.95 -44.49 -12.36
N GLU A 6 11.80 -45.11 -12.66
CA GLU A 6 10.49 -44.47 -12.56
C GLU A 6 10.17 -44.04 -11.12
N SER A 7 10.48 -44.89 -10.13
CA SER A 7 10.30 -44.55 -8.70
C SER A 7 11.22 -43.41 -8.27
N ALA A 8 12.48 -43.40 -8.71
CA ALA A 8 13.43 -42.33 -8.42
C ALA A 8 12.97 -40.98 -9.01
N ASN A 9 12.44 -40.98 -10.24
CA ASN A 9 11.89 -39.78 -10.87
C ASN A 9 10.70 -39.21 -10.09
N GLY A 10 9.81 -40.06 -9.58
CA GLY A 10 8.70 -39.64 -8.73
C GLY A 10 9.16 -38.96 -7.44
N VAL A 11 10.17 -39.53 -6.77
CA VAL A 11 10.76 -38.95 -5.55
C VAL A 11 11.47 -37.62 -5.84
N VAL A 12 12.23 -37.53 -6.93
CA VAL A 12 12.90 -36.28 -7.32
C VAL A 12 11.88 -35.19 -7.64
N LEU A 13 10.82 -35.51 -8.39
CA LEU A 13 9.75 -34.57 -8.71
C LEU A 13 9.02 -34.10 -7.44
N ALA A 14 8.71 -35.02 -6.53
CA ALA A 14 8.08 -34.67 -5.25
C ALA A 14 8.98 -33.79 -4.39
N ALA A 15 10.28 -34.10 -4.30
CA ALA A 15 11.25 -33.28 -3.57
C ALA A 15 11.36 -31.87 -4.17
N LEU A 16 11.40 -31.75 -5.50
CA LEU A 16 11.42 -30.46 -6.18
C LEU A 16 10.15 -29.65 -5.90
N ALA A 17 8.98 -30.28 -6.02
CA ALA A 17 7.70 -29.63 -5.75
C ALA A 17 7.59 -29.13 -4.30
N ILE A 18 8.05 -29.91 -3.33
CA ILE A 18 8.09 -29.53 -1.91
C ILE A 18 9.03 -28.35 -1.69
N THR A 19 10.23 -28.36 -2.29
CA THR A 19 11.19 -27.25 -2.21
C THR A 19 10.60 -25.95 -2.75
N VAL A 20 10.01 -26.00 -3.95
CA VAL A 20 9.34 -24.83 -4.55
C VAL A 20 8.20 -24.33 -3.65
N LEU A 21 7.41 -25.24 -3.08
CA LEU A 21 6.33 -24.87 -2.17
C LEU A 21 6.85 -24.14 -0.92
N PHE A 22 7.94 -24.61 -0.32
CA PHE A 22 8.55 -23.94 0.84
C PHE A 22 9.13 -22.56 0.49
N GLU A 23 9.75 -22.41 -0.68
CA GLU A 23 10.28 -21.14 -1.15
C GLU A 23 9.14 -20.12 -1.39
N LEU A 24 8.07 -20.53 -2.07
CA LEU A 24 6.89 -19.71 -2.30
C LEU A 24 6.21 -19.31 -0.99
N TYR A 25 6.06 -20.25 -0.05
CA TYR A 25 5.48 -19.96 1.26
C TYR A 25 6.33 -18.98 2.07
N GLY A 26 7.66 -19.11 2.00
CA GLY A 26 8.61 -18.18 2.60
C GLY A 26 8.46 -16.76 2.04
N ALA A 27 8.43 -16.62 0.71
CA ALA A 27 8.24 -15.33 0.05
C ALA A 27 6.89 -14.68 0.40
N PHE A 28 5.82 -15.47 0.41
CA PHE A 28 4.49 -14.99 0.83
C PHE A 28 4.51 -14.52 2.29
N ARG A 29 5.07 -15.30 3.22
CA ARG A 29 5.14 -14.92 4.64
C ARG A 29 5.91 -13.61 4.85
N SER A 30 7.06 -13.46 4.20
CA SER A 30 7.86 -12.23 4.27
C SER A 30 7.12 -11.00 3.75
N ARG A 31 6.29 -11.15 2.70
CA ARG A 31 5.44 -10.07 2.21
C ARG A 31 4.38 -9.68 3.24
N GLU A 32 3.70 -10.68 3.81
CA GLU A 32 2.56 -10.48 4.69
C GLU A 32 2.94 -9.92 6.06
N GLU A 33 4.14 -10.23 6.58
CA GLU A 33 4.61 -9.74 7.87
C GLU A 33 4.63 -8.19 7.92
N SER A 34 5.19 -7.53 6.90
CA SER A 34 5.20 -6.06 6.82
C SER A 34 3.81 -5.45 6.58
N VAL A 35 2.92 -6.18 5.89
CA VAL A 35 1.53 -5.73 5.68
C VAL A 35 0.80 -5.68 7.01
N VAL A 36 0.93 -6.72 7.84
CA VAL A 36 0.34 -6.78 9.18
C VAL A 36 0.97 -5.74 10.11
N ALA A 37 2.27 -5.51 10.02
CA ALA A 37 2.94 -4.47 10.80
C ALA A 37 2.42 -3.06 10.47
N LEU A 38 2.14 -2.78 9.19
CA LEU A 38 1.54 -1.50 8.78
C LEU A 38 0.08 -1.37 9.24
N ASP A 39 -0.71 -2.44 9.23
CA ASP A 39 -2.11 -2.41 9.68
C ASP A 39 -2.22 -1.87 11.12
N ALA A 40 -1.35 -2.33 12.02
CA ALA A 40 -1.28 -1.85 13.40
C ALA A 40 -0.98 -0.35 13.53
N LEU A 41 -0.32 0.24 12.52
CA LEU A 41 0.06 1.66 12.49
C LEU A 41 -0.95 2.54 11.75
N ALA A 42 -1.62 2.05 10.71
CA ALA A 42 -2.23 2.92 9.70
C ALA A 42 -3.59 2.49 9.12
N GLY A 43 -4.04 1.24 9.29
CA GLY A 43 -5.29 0.74 8.71
C GLY A 43 -5.50 1.14 7.23
N ALA A 44 -4.52 0.80 6.37
CA ALA A 44 -4.45 1.14 4.94
C ALA A 44 -4.64 2.63 4.55
N SER A 45 -4.45 3.59 5.46
CA SER A 45 -4.57 5.02 5.14
C SER A 45 -3.26 5.78 5.31
N ALA A 46 -2.84 6.46 4.24
CA ALA A 46 -1.67 7.35 4.25
C ALA A 46 -1.76 8.45 5.31
N VAL A 47 -2.95 9.05 5.45
CA VAL A 47 -3.18 10.14 6.42
C VAL A 47 -3.12 9.59 7.84
N GLN A 48 -3.70 8.41 8.08
CA GLN A 48 -3.63 7.78 9.40
C GLN A 48 -2.20 7.37 9.76
N LEU A 49 -1.44 6.81 8.82
CA LEU A 49 -0.02 6.49 9.02
C LEU A 49 0.77 7.71 9.52
N LEU A 50 0.57 8.86 8.85
CA LEU A 50 1.22 10.11 9.23
C LEU A 50 0.68 10.64 10.56
N GLU A 51 -0.63 10.63 10.80
CA GLU A 51 -1.21 11.06 12.09
C GLU A 51 -0.65 10.25 13.26
N THR A 52 -0.62 8.92 13.16
CA THR A 52 -0.07 8.04 14.19
C THR A 52 1.43 8.27 14.38
N SER A 53 2.17 8.53 13.30
CA SER A 53 3.59 8.84 13.38
C SER A 53 3.91 10.21 13.96
N ALA A 54 2.93 11.10 14.09
CA ALA A 54 3.08 12.40 14.73
C ALA A 54 2.95 12.34 16.26
N GLU A 55 2.58 11.19 16.83
CA GLU A 55 2.44 11.03 18.28
C GLU A 55 3.80 11.22 19.00
N PRO A 56 3.80 11.73 20.26
CA PRO A 56 5.02 12.15 20.96
C PRO A 56 6.14 11.10 21.08
N ASP A 57 5.79 9.81 21.07
CA ASP A 57 6.74 8.70 21.21
C ASP A 57 7.06 7.99 19.88
N MET A 58 6.58 8.52 18.75
CA MET A 58 6.67 7.90 17.41
C MET A 58 7.69 8.59 16.48
N GLY A 59 8.59 9.43 17.02
CA GLY A 59 9.49 10.27 16.21
C GLY A 59 10.36 9.52 15.18
N ALA A 60 10.77 8.28 15.48
CA ALA A 60 11.52 7.44 14.55
C ALA A 60 10.62 6.57 13.64
N ALA A 61 9.37 6.32 14.06
CA ALA A 61 8.48 5.34 13.44
C ALA A 61 8.27 5.63 11.96
N LEU A 62 8.02 6.89 11.58
CA LEU A 62 7.81 7.25 10.18
C LEU A 62 9.01 6.93 9.28
N LYS A 63 10.21 7.21 9.77
CA LYS A 63 11.45 6.93 9.03
C LYS A 63 11.65 5.41 8.91
N GLU A 64 11.44 4.68 10.00
CA GLU A 64 11.56 3.23 10.04
C GLU A 64 10.55 2.55 9.12
N THR A 65 9.30 3.00 9.10
CA THR A 65 8.27 2.54 8.16
C THR A 65 8.72 2.75 6.72
N PHE A 66 9.22 3.94 6.34
CA PHE A 66 9.72 4.15 4.97
C PHE A 66 10.91 3.25 4.64
N ASP A 67 11.86 3.06 5.57
CA ASP A 67 13.01 2.19 5.35
C ASP A 67 12.61 0.71 5.21
N GLU A 68 11.64 0.26 6.00
CA GLU A 68 11.06 -1.08 5.91
C GLU A 68 10.34 -1.27 4.58
N TRP A 69 9.44 -0.36 4.21
CA TRP A 69 8.68 -0.46 2.97
C TRP A 69 9.53 -0.31 1.72
N ARG A 70 10.66 0.41 1.81
CA ARG A 70 11.69 0.39 0.77
C ARG A 70 12.30 -1.00 0.59
N ARG A 71 12.68 -1.67 1.69
CA ARG A 71 13.21 -3.05 1.64
C ARG A 71 12.16 -4.04 1.16
N TRP A 72 10.94 -3.91 1.64
CA TRP A 72 9.79 -4.69 1.20
C TRP A 72 9.56 -4.54 -0.30
N SER A 73 9.60 -3.31 -0.82
CA SER A 73 9.40 -3.04 -2.26
C SER A 73 10.48 -3.72 -3.10
N ALA A 74 11.75 -3.67 -2.68
CA ALA A 74 12.84 -4.37 -3.36
C ALA A 74 12.69 -5.90 -3.30
N MET A 75 12.26 -6.44 -2.16
CA MET A 75 12.01 -7.89 -2.00
C MET A 75 10.83 -8.36 -2.85
N VAL A 76 9.74 -7.57 -2.91
CA VAL A 76 8.58 -7.88 -3.76
C VAL A 76 8.95 -7.78 -5.23
N LEU A 77 9.76 -6.79 -5.61
CA LEU A 77 10.29 -6.66 -6.97
C LEU A 77 10.99 -7.94 -7.41
N GLU A 78 11.97 -8.41 -6.62
CA GLU A 78 12.74 -9.61 -6.95
C GLU A 78 11.85 -10.87 -6.97
N SER A 79 11.03 -11.07 -5.93
CA SER A 79 10.22 -12.28 -5.78
C SER A 79 9.06 -12.38 -6.78
N HIS A 80 8.39 -11.27 -7.10
CA HIS A 80 7.22 -11.27 -7.99
C HIS A 80 7.62 -11.19 -9.47
N LEU A 81 8.83 -10.72 -9.78
CA LEU A 81 9.44 -10.94 -11.10
C LEU A 81 9.78 -12.41 -11.32
N ALA A 82 10.35 -13.09 -10.31
CA ALA A 82 10.68 -14.52 -10.39
C ALA A 82 9.43 -15.42 -10.37
N TYR A 83 8.43 -15.06 -9.56
CA TYR A 83 7.22 -15.85 -9.33
C TYR A 83 5.96 -14.98 -9.40
N PRO A 84 5.49 -14.58 -10.60
CA PRO A 84 4.31 -13.70 -10.75
C PRO A 84 3.03 -14.25 -10.11
N LEU A 85 2.93 -15.58 -9.93
CA LEU A 85 1.81 -16.21 -9.23
C LEU A 85 1.64 -15.73 -7.78
N LEU A 86 2.71 -15.27 -7.12
CA LEU A 86 2.66 -14.79 -5.72
C LEU A 86 1.72 -13.60 -5.53
N ALA A 87 1.54 -12.76 -6.56
CA ALA A 87 0.64 -11.61 -6.51
C ALA A 87 -0.83 -12.00 -6.27
N PHE A 88 -1.23 -13.21 -6.70
CA PHE A 88 -2.60 -13.71 -6.57
C PHE A 88 -2.88 -14.32 -5.19
N PHE A 89 -1.86 -14.61 -4.39
CA PHE A 89 -2.08 -15.05 -3.01
C PHE A 89 -2.65 -13.87 -2.22
N ARG A 90 -3.92 -13.98 -1.81
CA ARG A 90 -4.59 -12.95 -1.01
C ARG A 90 -3.95 -12.86 0.37
N SER A 91 -3.93 -11.65 0.94
CA SER A 91 -3.61 -11.50 2.36
C SER A 91 -4.63 -12.28 3.20
N SER A 92 -4.17 -12.93 4.25
CA SER A 92 -5.04 -13.68 5.17
C SER A 92 -5.90 -12.77 6.06
N HIS A 93 -5.64 -11.46 6.09
CA HIS A 93 -6.39 -10.51 6.90
C HIS A 93 -7.50 -9.86 6.05
N ASP A 94 -8.75 -10.08 6.48
CA ASP A 94 -9.99 -9.83 5.72
C ASP A 94 -10.24 -8.38 5.26
N ASN A 95 -9.43 -7.40 5.71
CA ASN A 95 -9.67 -5.98 5.43
C ASN A 95 -8.64 -5.30 4.52
N GLU A 96 -7.45 -5.86 4.31
CA GLU A 96 -6.37 -5.11 3.63
C GLU A 96 -5.55 -6.01 2.71
N ALA A 97 -5.70 -5.81 1.41
CA ALA A 97 -4.80 -6.39 0.45
C ALA A 97 -3.44 -5.68 0.53
N TRP A 98 -2.35 -6.44 0.38
CA TRP A 98 -0.98 -5.92 0.36
C TRP A 98 -0.80 -4.71 -0.57
N ILE A 99 -1.55 -4.64 -1.67
CA ILE A 99 -1.52 -3.53 -2.63
C ILE A 99 -2.08 -2.23 -2.04
N ASN A 100 -3.08 -2.30 -1.16
CA ASN A 100 -3.64 -1.14 -0.47
C ASN A 100 -2.65 -0.58 0.55
N SER A 101 -2.01 -1.46 1.32
CA SER A 101 -0.96 -1.10 2.27
C SER A 101 0.21 -0.43 1.55
N PHE A 102 0.67 -1.02 0.44
CA PHE A 102 1.73 -0.44 -0.38
C PHE A 102 1.33 0.94 -0.93
N ALA A 103 0.12 1.07 -1.46
CA ALA A 103 -0.38 2.35 -1.96
C ALA A 103 -0.49 3.42 -0.86
N ALA A 104 -0.93 3.04 0.34
CA ALA A 104 -0.99 3.95 1.50
C ALA A 104 0.41 4.49 1.86
N VAL A 105 1.45 3.67 1.78
CA VAL A 105 2.83 4.13 2.02
C VAL A 105 3.35 4.99 0.86
N MET A 106 3.03 4.66 -0.39
CA MET A 106 3.34 5.50 -1.56
C MET A 106 2.68 6.89 -1.44
N ASP A 107 1.43 6.92 -0.98
CA ASP A 107 0.67 8.15 -0.72
C ASP A 107 1.26 8.96 0.43
N ALA A 108 1.64 8.30 1.52
CA ALA A 108 2.31 8.97 2.64
C ALA A 108 3.66 9.57 2.21
N ALA A 109 4.44 8.83 1.41
CA ALA A 109 5.69 9.35 0.84
C ALA A 109 5.43 10.53 -0.10
N ALA A 110 4.41 10.47 -0.96
CA ALA A 110 4.03 11.56 -1.86
C ALA A 110 3.59 12.82 -1.09
N LEU A 111 2.81 12.67 -0.01
CA LEU A 111 2.44 13.77 0.89
C LEU A 111 3.67 14.37 1.58
N VAL A 112 4.59 13.53 2.05
CA VAL A 112 5.83 14.00 2.69
C VAL A 112 6.72 14.76 1.72
N ILE A 113 6.88 14.27 0.49
CA ILE A 113 7.74 14.89 -0.52
C ILE A 113 7.16 16.22 -1.00
N SER A 114 5.83 16.29 -1.17
CA SER A 114 5.15 17.47 -1.72
C SER A 114 4.85 18.53 -0.68
N SER A 115 4.43 18.15 0.52
CA SER A 115 3.64 19.02 1.38
C SER A 115 4.06 19.03 2.84
N VAL A 116 4.84 18.07 3.35
CA VAL A 116 5.16 17.98 4.79
C VAL A 116 6.65 18.21 5.07
N GLU A 117 6.96 19.12 6.00
CA GLU A 117 8.33 19.34 6.49
C GLU A 117 8.65 18.42 7.67
N VAL A 118 9.39 17.33 7.40
CA VAL A 118 9.80 16.33 8.40
C VAL A 118 11.22 15.83 8.14
N GLU A 119 11.91 15.37 9.19
CA GLU A 119 13.25 14.78 9.10
C GLU A 119 13.27 13.49 8.25
N SER A 120 12.16 12.75 8.24
CA SER A 120 12.00 11.51 7.46
C SER A 120 11.84 11.74 5.95
N ALA A 121 11.85 12.98 5.47
CA ALA A 121 11.66 13.29 4.04
C ALA A 121 12.71 12.64 3.12
N GLY A 122 13.93 12.41 3.62
CA GLY A 122 14.95 11.65 2.90
C GLY A 122 14.57 10.17 2.72
N ALA A 123 14.08 9.53 3.78
CA ALA A 123 13.62 8.15 3.73
C ALA A 123 12.36 8.01 2.85
N ALA A 124 11.43 8.96 2.92
CA ALA A 124 10.26 9.01 2.04
C ALA A 124 10.64 9.04 0.56
N ARG A 125 11.63 9.87 0.17
CA ARG A 125 12.14 9.93 -1.21
C ARG A 125 12.73 8.60 -1.66
N LEU A 126 13.53 7.95 -0.82
CA LEU A 126 14.15 6.66 -1.15
C LEU A 126 13.12 5.53 -1.26
N MET A 127 12.13 5.50 -0.35
CA MET A 127 11.01 4.56 -0.43
C MET A 127 10.22 4.78 -1.72
N PHE A 128 9.88 6.03 -2.03
CA PHE A 128 9.13 6.38 -3.24
C PHE A 128 9.87 5.95 -4.50
N THR A 129 11.18 6.22 -4.61
CA THR A 129 11.96 5.81 -5.80
C THR A 129 11.95 4.31 -6.03
N VAL A 130 12.13 3.49 -4.99
CA VAL A 130 12.09 2.03 -5.13
C VAL A 130 10.66 1.55 -5.40
N GLY A 131 9.67 2.16 -4.76
CA GLY A 131 8.26 1.85 -4.99
C GLY A 131 7.78 2.19 -6.41
N ASP A 132 8.25 3.31 -6.98
CA ASP A 132 7.93 3.71 -8.35
C ASP A 132 8.44 2.66 -9.35
N HIS A 133 9.67 2.16 -9.18
CA HIS A 133 10.21 1.07 -9.99
C HIS A 133 9.41 -0.24 -9.83
N LEU A 134 8.96 -0.57 -8.62
CA LEU A 134 8.08 -1.72 -8.41
C LEU A 134 6.78 -1.57 -9.21
N VAL A 135 6.20 -0.38 -9.27
CA VAL A 135 4.99 -0.10 -10.03
C VAL A 135 5.22 -0.17 -11.53
N GLU A 136 6.34 0.38 -12.02
CA GLU A 136 6.77 0.27 -13.42
C GLU A 136 6.91 -1.20 -13.84
N ASP A 137 7.58 -2.02 -13.04
CA ASP A 137 7.79 -3.43 -13.33
C ASP A 137 6.47 -4.22 -13.27
N MET A 138 5.57 -3.92 -12.33
CA MET A 138 4.22 -4.49 -12.34
C MET A 138 3.47 -4.15 -13.62
N ALA A 139 3.58 -2.91 -14.12
CA ALA A 139 2.93 -2.52 -15.36
C ALA A 139 3.44 -3.35 -16.54
N VAL A 140 4.76 -3.61 -16.59
CA VAL A 140 5.37 -4.45 -17.63
C VAL A 140 4.92 -5.90 -17.51
N VAL A 141 5.01 -6.50 -16.31
CA VAL A 141 4.68 -7.91 -16.06
C VAL A 141 3.22 -8.23 -16.35
N TYR A 142 2.30 -7.33 -15.95
CA TYR A 142 0.86 -7.53 -16.14
C TYR A 142 0.31 -6.90 -17.43
N GLY A 143 1.16 -6.25 -18.24
CA GLY A 143 0.73 -5.60 -19.49
C GLY A 143 -0.22 -4.42 -19.28
N LEU A 144 -0.09 -3.71 -18.15
CA LEU A 144 -0.93 -2.57 -17.80
C LEU A 144 -0.44 -1.29 -18.47
N LYS A 145 -1.35 -0.33 -18.68
CA LYS A 145 -1.01 0.95 -19.31
C LYS A 145 -1.16 2.08 -18.29
N ALA A 146 -0.07 2.78 -18.03
CA ALA A 146 -0.09 3.93 -17.14
C ALA A 146 -0.88 5.08 -17.81
N THR A 147 -1.78 5.68 -17.04
CA THR A 147 -2.44 6.94 -17.41
C THR A 147 -1.97 7.99 -16.41
N PRO A 148 -1.52 9.19 -16.85
CA PRO A 148 -1.02 10.24 -15.97
C PRO A 148 -2.17 10.96 -15.25
N ASP A 149 -2.93 10.20 -14.47
CA ASP A 149 -4.05 10.65 -13.66
C ASP A 149 -3.72 10.36 -12.18
N PRO A 150 -3.76 11.36 -11.30
CA PRO A 150 -3.51 11.15 -9.88
C PRO A 150 -4.67 10.43 -9.17
N ILE A 151 -5.83 10.28 -9.81
CA ILE A 151 -7.02 9.59 -9.29
C ILE A 151 -7.40 10.10 -7.89
N ILE A 152 -7.31 11.42 -7.70
CA ILE A 152 -7.68 12.10 -6.46
C ILE A 152 -8.12 13.52 -6.77
N GLU A 153 -9.14 14.00 -6.07
CA GLU A 153 -9.61 15.37 -6.21
C GLU A 153 -8.86 16.32 -5.28
N ARG A 154 -8.70 17.57 -5.69
CA ARG A 154 -8.04 18.61 -4.88
C ARG A 154 -8.68 18.76 -3.49
N GLY A 155 -10.00 18.62 -3.40
CA GLY A 155 -10.72 18.70 -2.13
C GLY A 155 -10.27 17.63 -1.12
N GLU A 156 -10.01 16.41 -1.60
CA GLU A 156 -9.54 15.30 -0.76
C GLU A 156 -8.11 15.54 -0.27
N TYR A 157 -7.23 16.04 -1.14
CA TYR A 157 -5.89 16.47 -0.75
C TYR A 157 -5.92 17.58 0.31
N MET A 158 -6.79 18.58 0.14
CA MET A 158 -6.94 19.66 1.12
C MET A 158 -7.42 19.15 2.48
N VAL A 159 -8.34 18.16 2.50
CA VAL A 159 -8.78 17.50 3.72
C VAL A 159 -7.63 16.76 4.39
N ALA A 160 -6.82 16.02 3.63
CA ALA A 160 -5.64 15.34 4.16
C ALA A 160 -4.63 16.31 4.75
N VAL A 161 -4.26 17.37 4.03
CA VAL A 161 -3.37 18.44 4.51
C VAL A 161 -3.90 19.08 5.80
N GLY A 162 -5.20 19.35 5.87
CA GLY A 162 -5.85 19.88 7.07
C GLY A 162 -5.68 18.95 8.28
N ARG A 163 -5.87 17.64 8.08
CA ARG A 163 -5.67 16.62 9.10
C ARG A 163 -4.21 16.55 9.58
N LEU A 164 -3.25 16.55 8.67
CA LEU A 164 -1.82 16.56 9.00
C LEU A 164 -1.42 17.79 9.81
N ARG A 165 -1.98 18.96 9.48
CA ARG A 165 -1.78 20.18 10.26
C ARG A 165 -2.32 20.04 11.68
N THR A 166 -3.49 19.44 11.86
CA THR A 166 -4.06 19.15 13.18
C THR A 166 -3.21 18.15 13.97
N ALA A 167 -2.57 17.20 13.29
CA ALA A 167 -1.65 16.24 13.90
C ALA A 167 -0.31 16.86 14.35
N GLY A 168 -0.05 18.13 14.02
CA GLY A 168 1.15 18.85 14.46
C GLY A 168 2.25 18.97 13.40
N TYR A 169 2.02 18.47 12.18
CA TYR A 169 2.97 18.66 11.10
C TYR A 169 3.03 20.11 10.62
N ARG A 170 4.24 20.54 10.24
CA ARG A 170 4.44 21.74 9.44
C ARG A 170 4.13 21.40 7.98
N VAL A 171 2.97 21.83 7.52
CA VAL A 171 2.47 21.54 6.16
C VAL A 171 2.58 22.77 5.29
N ARG A 172 3.15 22.60 4.10
CA ARG A 172 3.12 23.55 2.99
C ARG A 172 1.93 23.22 2.10
N ASP A 173 1.05 24.19 1.89
CA ASP A 173 -0.18 24.03 1.14
C ASP A 173 -0.32 25.10 0.04
N GLY A 174 -1.40 25.03 -0.72
CA GLY A 174 -1.66 25.90 -1.86
C GLY A 174 -1.54 25.20 -3.21
N GLU A 175 -1.70 25.97 -4.29
CA GLU A 175 -1.74 25.43 -5.65
C GLU A 175 -0.46 24.69 -6.03
N THR A 176 0.70 25.24 -5.69
CA THR A 176 2.01 24.65 -6.02
C THR A 176 2.19 23.26 -5.39
N HIS A 177 1.85 23.11 -4.11
CA HIS A 177 2.01 21.84 -3.40
C HIS A 177 0.97 20.80 -3.80
N TRP A 178 -0.25 21.25 -4.15
CA TRP A 178 -1.23 20.40 -4.81
C TRP A 178 -0.72 19.87 -6.15
N GLN A 179 -0.21 20.73 -7.03
CA GLN A 179 0.32 20.32 -8.32
C GLN A 179 1.48 19.36 -8.18
N GLN A 180 2.40 19.62 -7.24
CA GLN A 180 3.51 18.72 -6.95
C GLN A 180 3.04 17.36 -6.44
N PHE A 181 2.05 17.33 -5.54
CA PHE A 181 1.46 16.08 -5.06
C PHE A 181 0.80 15.30 -6.20
N ALA A 182 -0.02 15.98 -7.01
CA ALA A 182 -0.70 15.38 -8.16
C ALA A 182 0.31 14.82 -9.17
N GLU A 183 1.38 15.54 -9.49
CA GLU A 183 2.43 15.09 -10.41
C GLU A 183 3.12 13.81 -9.90
N ILE A 184 3.49 13.78 -8.61
CA ILE A 184 4.09 12.59 -8.00
C ILE A 184 3.12 11.42 -8.03
N ARG A 185 1.84 11.66 -7.70
CA ARG A 185 0.81 10.62 -7.63
C ARG A 185 0.42 10.05 -8.99
N SER A 186 0.43 10.86 -10.04
CA SER A 186 0.17 10.43 -11.42
C SER A 186 1.15 9.36 -11.93
N LYS A 187 2.33 9.20 -11.31
CA LYS A 187 3.31 8.18 -11.69
C LYS A 187 2.83 6.76 -11.38
N TYR A 188 2.15 6.59 -10.24
CA TYR A 188 1.84 5.26 -9.72
C TYR A 188 0.34 4.97 -9.56
N ALA A 189 -0.50 5.98 -9.33
CA ALA A 189 -1.90 5.78 -8.93
C ALA A 189 -2.72 4.97 -9.95
N SER A 190 -2.55 5.26 -11.24
CA SER A 190 -3.27 4.55 -12.30
C SER A 190 -2.91 3.06 -12.37
N ILE A 191 -1.64 2.72 -12.22
CA ILE A 191 -1.20 1.32 -12.23
C ILE A 191 -1.66 0.61 -10.96
N LEU A 192 -1.48 1.22 -9.78
CA LEU A 192 -1.93 0.62 -8.53
C LEU A 192 -3.45 0.36 -8.51
N ASN A 193 -4.24 1.27 -9.08
CA ASN A 193 -5.68 1.06 -9.22
C ASN A 193 -6.03 -0.09 -10.18
N GLN A 194 -5.31 -0.21 -11.30
CA GLN A 194 -5.46 -1.34 -12.22
C GLN A 194 -5.05 -2.67 -11.58
N VAL A 195 -3.95 -2.70 -10.83
CA VAL A 195 -3.52 -3.90 -10.07
C VAL A 195 -4.56 -4.26 -9.01
N ALA A 196 -5.09 -3.29 -8.27
CA ALA A 196 -6.15 -3.53 -7.29
C ALA A 196 -7.41 -4.14 -7.93
N GLN A 197 -7.82 -3.64 -9.10
CA GLN A 197 -8.93 -4.22 -9.87
C GLN A 197 -8.61 -5.64 -10.37
N PHE A 198 -7.40 -5.85 -10.91
CA PHE A 198 -6.92 -7.13 -11.40
C PHE A 198 -6.89 -8.21 -10.31
N LEU A 199 -6.53 -7.82 -9.09
CA LEU A 199 -6.47 -8.70 -7.92
C LEU A 199 -7.80 -8.83 -7.15
N ALA A 200 -8.86 -8.15 -7.61
CA ALA A 200 -10.16 -8.06 -6.92
C ALA A 200 -10.01 -7.66 -5.43
N THR A 201 -9.13 -6.69 -5.19
CA THR A 201 -8.81 -6.13 -3.89
C THR A 201 -9.99 -5.28 -3.36
N PRO A 202 -10.32 -5.37 -2.05
CA PRO A 202 -11.32 -4.47 -1.45
C PRO A 202 -10.90 -2.99 -1.59
N PRO A 203 -11.85 -2.07 -1.79
CA PRO A 203 -11.54 -0.65 -1.92
C PRO A 203 -10.92 -0.09 -0.62
N ALA A 204 -9.93 0.78 -0.77
CA ALA A 204 -9.25 1.48 0.31
C ALA A 204 -9.23 3.00 0.05
N PRO A 205 -8.93 3.85 1.06
CA PRO A 205 -8.76 5.28 0.84
C PRO A 205 -7.75 5.55 -0.29
N TRP A 206 -8.19 6.30 -1.31
CA TRP A 206 -7.42 6.65 -2.50
C TRP A 206 -7.03 5.47 -3.43
N VAL A 207 -7.54 4.24 -3.23
CA VAL A 207 -7.29 3.08 -4.11
C VAL A 207 -8.55 2.24 -4.29
N GLY A 208 -8.96 1.99 -5.54
CA GLY A 208 -10.19 1.26 -5.83
C GLY A 208 -11.46 2.11 -5.63
N ASP A 209 -12.59 1.63 -6.13
CA ASP A 209 -13.82 2.41 -6.34
C ASP A 209 -14.42 3.04 -5.06
N ARG A 210 -14.01 4.29 -4.79
CA ARG A 210 -14.58 5.47 -4.09
C ARG A 210 -15.76 5.30 -3.11
N SER A 211 -15.86 4.18 -2.40
CA SER A 211 -16.93 3.94 -1.43
C SER A 211 -16.41 3.47 -0.08
N TYR A 212 -15.45 4.22 0.49
CA TYR A 212 -15.15 4.09 1.91
C TYR A 212 -15.67 5.30 2.70
N LEU A 213 -16.95 5.23 3.10
CA LEU A 213 -17.47 5.99 4.23
C LEU A 213 -17.04 5.29 5.52
N PRO A 214 -16.33 5.94 6.45
CA PRO A 214 -15.98 5.32 7.72
C PRO A 214 -17.25 4.90 8.48
N HIS A 215 -17.31 3.63 8.88
CA HIS A 215 -18.41 3.03 9.66
C HIS A 215 -18.66 3.70 11.03
N ARG A 216 -17.92 4.75 11.40
CA ARG A 216 -18.07 5.51 12.66
C ARG A 216 -19.25 6.49 12.68
N LEU A 217 -19.94 6.75 11.55
CA LEU A 217 -21.06 7.70 11.49
C LEU A 217 -22.46 7.07 11.57
N ARG A 218 -22.59 5.74 11.64
CA ARG A 218 -23.89 5.04 11.66
C ARG A 218 -24.47 4.80 13.07
N GLY A 219 -23.97 5.51 14.07
CA GLY A 219 -24.27 5.28 15.49
C GLY A 219 -24.86 6.47 16.26
N ARG A 220 -25.53 7.44 15.62
CA ARG A 220 -26.30 8.44 16.37
C ARG A 220 -27.40 9.12 15.56
N ARG A 221 -28.27 8.35 14.90
CA ARG A 221 -29.55 8.91 14.44
C ARG A 221 -30.43 9.11 15.68
N LYS A 222 -30.45 10.37 16.13
CA LYS A 222 -31.39 10.96 17.09
C LYS A 222 -32.73 10.21 17.13
N LYS A 223 -33.04 9.57 18.25
CA LYS A 223 -34.43 9.52 18.74
C LYS A 223 -34.81 10.96 19.08
N GLN A 224 -35.41 11.68 18.14
CA GLN A 224 -36.09 12.94 18.44
C GLN A 224 -37.49 12.87 17.85
N ALA A 225 -38.45 12.85 18.77
CA ALA A 225 -39.83 13.32 18.65
C ALA A 225 -40.75 12.60 17.64
N THR A 226 -41.39 11.53 18.10
CA THR A 226 -42.83 11.36 17.84
C THR A 226 -43.57 12.28 18.81
N ASN A 227 -43.92 13.46 18.34
CA ASN A 227 -44.96 14.31 18.92
C ASN A 227 -45.85 14.76 17.75
N SER A 228 -47.01 14.14 17.58
CA SER A 228 -48.14 14.72 16.86
C SER A 228 -49.42 14.01 17.30
N VAL A 229 -50.22 14.75 18.07
CA VAL A 229 -51.70 14.81 18.15
C VAL A 229 -52.47 13.51 18.36
#